data_AF-A0AAU9N5J9-F1
#
_entry.id   AF-A0AAU9N5J9-F1
#
_cell.length_a   1.000
_cell.length_b   1.000
_cell.length_c   1.000
_cell.angle_alpha   90.00
_cell.angle_beta   90.00
_cell.angle_gamma   90.00
#
_symmetry.space_group_name_H-M   'P 1'
#
loop_
_entity.id
_entity.type
_entity.pdbx_description
1 polymer ?
#
loop_
_entity_poly.entity_id
_entity_poly.type
_entity_poly.pdbx_seq_one_letter_code
_entity_poly.pdbx_strand_id
1 'polypeptide(L)'
;MVLKSCCGGGGPYNYNPLATCGQSFATACDDPNMYAYWDGIHFTEAAYLIIFKSLFQGPYTTPQFNLLCPTLTSQVRVGLSGSQMQHRPIRTGAAKGDVHFLEKM
;
A
#
# COMPACT_ATOMS: atom_id res chain seq x y z
N MET A 1 5.54 12.02 -0.09
CA MET A 1 4.44 11.86 -1.06
C MET A 1 4.05 13.23 -1.60
N VAL A 2 4.06 13.41 -2.92
CA VAL A 2 3.67 14.64 -3.62
C VAL A 2 2.27 14.53 -4.19
N LEU A 3 1.52 15.63 -4.19
CA LEU A 3 0.18 15.70 -4.79
C LEU A 3 0.30 15.86 -6.31
N LYS A 4 0.69 14.81 -7.02
CA LYS A 4 0.78 14.71 -8.48
C LYS A 4 0.51 13.27 -8.90
N SER A 5 0.17 13.05 -10.18
CA SER A 5 0.14 11.71 -10.76
C SER A 5 1.55 11.24 -11.11
N CYS A 6 1.84 9.98 -10.80
CA CYS A 6 3.07 9.32 -11.22
C CYS A 6 3.08 9.13 -12.74
N CYS A 7 1.95 8.69 -13.29
CA CYS A 7 1.74 8.48 -14.71
C CYS A 7 0.81 9.54 -15.32
N GLY A 8 1.18 10.04 -16.49
CA GLY A 8 0.38 10.96 -17.29
C GLY A 8 1.19 11.68 -18.36
N GLY A 9 0.54 12.52 -19.15
CA GLY A 9 1.15 13.25 -20.27
C GLY A 9 1.54 14.70 -19.96
N GLY A 10 2.01 14.99 -18.75
CA GLY A 10 2.40 16.33 -18.32
C GLY A 10 1.23 17.23 -17.90
N GLY A 11 1.44 18.55 -17.92
CA GLY A 11 0.45 19.55 -17.47
C GLY A 11 0.40 19.71 -15.93
N PRO A 12 -0.55 20.51 -15.42
CA PRO A 12 -0.77 20.65 -13.98
C PRO A 12 -0.98 19.29 -13.33
N TYR A 13 -0.26 19.03 -12.24
CA TYR A 13 -0.27 17.76 -11.50
C TYR A 13 0.15 16.52 -12.31
N ASN A 14 0.77 16.69 -13.48
CA ASN A 14 1.10 15.62 -14.43
C ASN A 14 -0.12 14.90 -15.04
N TYR A 15 -1.29 15.56 -15.03
CA TYR A 15 -2.50 15.04 -15.64
C TYR A 15 -2.81 15.72 -16.97
N ASN A 16 -3.03 14.90 -18.01
CA ASN A 16 -3.50 15.33 -19.31
C ASN A 16 -4.57 14.35 -19.84
N PRO A 17 -5.83 14.76 -20.01
CA PRO A 17 -6.91 13.87 -20.45
C PRO A 17 -6.73 13.36 -21.89
N LEU A 18 -5.88 14.01 -22.69
CA LEU A 18 -5.53 13.56 -24.06
C LEU A 18 -4.33 12.62 -24.09
N ALA A 19 -3.63 12.44 -22.96
CA ALA A 19 -2.46 11.59 -22.84
C ALA A 19 -2.55 10.80 -21.51
N THR A 20 -3.52 9.89 -21.47
CA THR A 20 -3.79 9.02 -20.33
C THR A 20 -2.76 7.90 -20.23
N CYS A 21 -2.61 7.34 -19.03
CA CYS A 21 -1.82 6.13 -18.82
C CYS A 21 -2.24 5.00 -19.76
N GLY A 22 -1.26 4.23 -20.24
CA GLY A 22 -1.45 3.23 -21.30
C GLY A 22 -1.37 3.77 -22.74
N GLN A 23 -1.40 5.09 -22.95
CA GLN A 23 -1.16 5.71 -24.27
C GLN A 23 0.34 5.98 -24.49
N SER A 24 0.77 6.01 -25.76
CA SER A 24 2.18 6.24 -26.12
C SER A 24 2.73 7.62 -25.71
N PHE A 25 1.85 8.58 -25.41
CA PHE A 25 2.21 9.95 -25.04
C PHE A 25 2.27 10.18 -23.52
N ALA A 26 1.92 9.17 -22.72
CA ALA A 26 2.03 9.24 -21.26
C ALA A 26 3.39 8.72 -20.79
N THR A 27 3.92 9.35 -19.75
CA THR A 27 5.14 8.93 -19.06
C THR A 27 4.81 8.58 -17.62
N ALA A 28 5.42 7.50 -17.11
CA ALA A 28 5.37 7.13 -15.70
C ALA A 28 6.62 7.64 -14.96
N CYS A 29 6.47 7.92 -13.68
CA CYS A 29 7.56 8.28 -12.77
C CYS A 29 8.41 7.07 -12.40
N ASP A 30 9.64 7.30 -11.92
CA ASP A 30 10.56 6.22 -11.55
C ASP A 30 10.18 5.52 -10.23
N ASP A 31 9.60 6.25 -9.27
CA ASP A 31 9.18 5.72 -7.97
C ASP A 31 7.74 6.13 -7.62
N PRO A 32 6.75 5.25 -7.87
CA PRO A 32 5.35 5.50 -7.56
C PRO A 32 5.08 5.77 -6.07
N ASN A 33 5.94 5.32 -5.15
CA ASN A 33 5.73 5.52 -3.71
C ASN A 33 5.85 6.99 -3.29
N MET A 34 6.52 7.79 -4.12
CA MET A 34 6.68 9.23 -3.89
C MET A 34 5.45 10.05 -4.28
N TYR A 35 4.47 9.46 -4.96
CA TYR A 35 3.32 10.18 -5.53
C TYR A 35 2.01 9.76 -4.87
N ALA A 36 1.09 10.71 -4.72
CA ALA A 36 -0.25 10.42 -4.19
C ALA A 36 -1.09 9.67 -5.23
N TYR A 37 -1.06 10.10 -6.48
CA TYR A 37 -1.87 9.51 -7.54
C TYR A 37 -1.04 8.66 -8.50
N TRP A 38 -1.61 7.56 -8.98
CA TRP A 38 -1.07 6.81 -10.10
C TRP A 38 -1.35 7.56 -11.41
N ASP A 39 -2.61 7.92 -11.65
CA ASP A 39 -3.06 8.73 -12.79
C ASP A 39 -3.90 9.93 -12.29
N GLY A 40 -4.77 10.53 -13.11
CA GLY A 40 -5.62 11.64 -12.65
C GLY A 40 -6.77 11.27 -11.70
N ILE A 41 -7.01 9.98 -11.46
CA ILE A 41 -8.24 9.46 -10.85
C ILE A 41 -7.93 8.43 -9.73
N HIS A 42 -6.91 7.61 -9.92
CA HIS A 42 -6.52 6.52 -9.04
C HIS A 42 -5.34 6.92 -8.14
N PHE A 43 -5.35 6.44 -6.90
CA PHE A 43 -4.22 6.59 -5.98
C PHE A 43 -3.14 5.55 -6.24
N THR A 44 -1.89 5.86 -5.87
CA THR A 44 -0.82 4.86 -5.84
C THR A 44 -1.06 3.84 -4.72
N GLU A 45 -0.41 2.68 -4.81
CA GLU A 45 -0.44 1.69 -3.73
C GLU A 45 0.03 2.29 -2.39
N ALA A 46 1.10 3.10 -2.41
CA ALA A 46 1.60 3.77 -1.23
C ALA A 46 0.55 4.69 -0.59
N ALA A 47 -0.20 5.45 -1.40
CA ALA A 47 -1.27 6.31 -0.91
C ALA A 47 -2.43 5.49 -0.33
N TYR A 48 -2.85 4.41 -1.00
CA TYR A 48 -3.85 3.49 -0.45
C TYR A 48 -3.42 2.86 0.87
N LEU A 49 -2.15 2.46 1.02
CA LEU A 49 -1.62 1.92 2.27
C LEU A 49 -1.68 2.94 3.41
N ILE A 50 -1.40 4.23 3.13
CA ILE A 50 -1.53 5.30 4.13
C ILE A 50 -3.00 5.48 4.53
N ILE A 51 -3.91 5.53 3.56
CA ILE A 51 -5.36 5.66 3.81
C ILE A 51 -5.82 4.49 4.68
N PHE A 52 -5.48 3.25 4.29
CA PHE A 52 -5.85 2.06 5.04
C PHE A 52 -5.33 2.08 6.48
N LYS A 53 -4.03 2.35 6.69
CA LYS A 53 -3.44 2.42 8.03
C LYS A 53 -4.10 3.51 8.87
N SER A 54 -4.38 4.66 8.26
CA SER A 54 -5.04 5.78 8.94
C SER A 54 -6.45 5.40 9.39
N LEU A 55 -7.23 4.72 8.54
CA LEU A 55 -8.59 4.30 8.90
C LEU A 55 -8.60 3.15 9.92
N PHE A 56 -7.71 2.16 9.76
CA PHE A 56 -7.77 0.95 10.57
C PHE A 56 -7.06 1.07 11.92
N GLN A 57 -5.97 1.82 11.98
CA GLN A 57 -5.12 1.97 13.17
C GLN A 57 -5.16 3.39 13.76
N GLY A 58 -5.60 4.37 12.98
CA GLY A 58 -5.65 5.77 13.38
C GLY A 58 -7.03 6.21 13.91
N PRO A 59 -7.14 7.48 14.30
CA PRO A 59 -8.34 8.02 14.93
C PRO A 59 -9.44 8.45 13.94
N TYR A 60 -9.32 8.10 12.66
CA TYR A 60 -10.14 8.65 11.58
C TYR A 60 -11.51 7.97 11.41
N THR A 61 -11.88 7.05 12.29
CA THR A 61 -13.21 6.42 12.31
C THR A 61 -13.83 6.50 13.69
N THR A 62 -15.16 6.54 13.75
CA THR A 62 -15.92 6.52 15.02
C THR A 62 -17.03 5.49 14.94
N PRO A 63 -16.98 4.42 15.76
CA PRO A 63 -15.88 4.05 16.67
C PRO A 63 -14.58 3.75 15.91
N GLN A 64 -13.43 3.82 16.60
CA GLN A 64 -12.14 3.50 16.00
C GLN A 64 -12.08 2.00 15.66
N PHE A 65 -11.65 1.64 14.46
CA PHE A 65 -11.65 0.25 13.99
C PHE A 65 -10.82 -0.68 14.89
N ASN A 66 -9.65 -0.25 15.33
CA ASN A 66 -8.78 -1.00 16.25
C ASN A 66 -9.40 -1.25 17.63
N LEU A 67 -10.46 -0.52 18.00
CA LEU A 67 -11.18 -0.70 19.27
C LEU A 67 -12.42 -1.61 19.12
N LEU A 68 -12.82 -1.94 17.88
CA LEU A 68 -13.99 -2.79 17.62
C LEU A 68 -13.77 -4.27 18.02
N CYS A 69 -12.52 -4.71 18.22
CA CYS A 69 -12.19 -6.03 18.76
C CYS A 69 -11.16 -5.93 19.90
N PRO A 70 -11.61 -5.86 21.17
CA PRO A 70 -10.72 -5.82 22.34
C PRO A 70 -9.87 -7.09 22.54
N THR A 71 -10.17 -8.17 21.83
CA THR A 71 -9.64 -9.51 22.09
C THR A 71 -8.21 -9.76 21.62
N LEU A 72 -7.58 -8.84 20.87
CA LEU A 72 -6.20 -9.03 20.37
C LEU A 72 -5.10 -8.45 21.27
N THR A 73 -5.41 -7.58 22.23
CA THR A 73 -4.40 -6.99 23.14
C THR A 73 -4.23 -7.77 24.45
N SER A 74 -5.17 -8.66 24.81
CA SER A 74 -5.10 -9.46 26.04
C SER A 74 -4.15 -10.67 25.96
N GLN A 75 -3.80 -11.14 24.75
CA GLN A 75 -3.01 -12.38 24.57
C GLN A 75 -1.48 -12.19 24.55
N VAL A 76 -0.96 -10.99 24.83
CA VAL A 76 0.51 -10.77 24.89
C VAL A 76 1.10 -11.06 26.29
N ARG A 77 0.29 -11.38 27.32
CA ARG A 77 0.80 -11.67 28.69
C ARG A 77 0.09 -12.78 29.47
N VAL A 78 -0.19 -13.93 28.85
CA VAL A 78 -0.40 -15.17 29.63
C VAL A 78 0.41 -16.30 29.01
N GLY A 79 1.36 -16.83 29.78
CA GLY A 79 2.38 -17.75 29.32
C GLY A 79 1.84 -19.09 28.81
N LEU A 80 2.43 -19.57 27.71
CA LEU A 80 2.39 -20.96 27.31
C LEU A 80 3.75 -21.58 27.67
N SER A 81 3.73 -22.34 28.77
CA SER A 81 4.77 -23.30 29.12
C SER A 81 4.78 -24.45 28.11
N GLY A 82 5.97 -24.77 27.57
CA GLY A 82 6.34 -26.11 27.14
C GLY A 82 5.97 -26.56 25.72
N SER A 83 6.93 -26.49 24.79
CA SER A 83 7.53 -27.64 24.07
C SER A 83 8.28 -27.14 22.82
N GLN A 84 9.57 -27.48 22.74
CA GLN A 84 10.47 -27.08 21.66
C GLN A 84 10.09 -27.80 20.36
N MET A 85 9.43 -27.11 19.42
CA MET A 85 9.37 -27.56 18.03
C MET A 85 10.68 -27.20 17.34
N GLN A 86 11.38 -28.22 16.86
CA GLN A 86 12.53 -28.04 15.98
C GLN A 86 12.03 -27.52 14.62
N HIS A 87 12.34 -26.26 14.31
CA HIS A 87 12.12 -25.73 12.97
C HIS A 87 13.11 -26.35 11.99
N ARG A 88 12.57 -27.20 11.10
CA ARG A 88 13.24 -27.59 9.85
C ARG A 88 13.44 -26.31 9.02
N PRO A 89 14.63 -26.06 8.43
CA PRO A 89 14.84 -24.84 7.66
C PRO A 89 13.94 -24.88 6.43
N ILE A 90 12.99 -23.94 6.38
CA ILE A 90 12.30 -23.59 5.14
C ILE A 90 13.38 -22.99 4.25
N ARG A 91 13.67 -23.63 3.10
CA ARG A 91 14.47 -23.02 2.05
C ARG A 91 13.83 -21.68 1.72
N THR A 92 14.49 -20.59 2.06
CA THR A 92 14.19 -19.27 1.55
C THR A 92 14.51 -19.26 0.06
N GLY A 93 13.57 -19.75 -0.74
CA GLY A 93 13.39 -19.21 -2.08
C GLY A 93 12.80 -17.82 -1.87
N ALA A 94 13.58 -16.79 -2.17
CA ALA A 94 13.12 -15.42 -2.20
C ALA A 94 11.92 -15.35 -3.15
N ALA A 95 10.71 -15.36 -2.60
CA ALA A 95 9.58 -14.79 -3.29
C ALA A 95 9.86 -13.29 -3.31
N LYS A 96 10.46 -12.83 -4.41
CA LYS A 96 10.18 -11.49 -4.89
C LYS A 96 8.65 -11.47 -5.01
N GLY A 97 8.00 -10.91 -4.01
CA GLY A 97 6.61 -10.50 -4.14
C GLY A 97 6.64 -9.43 -5.21
N ASP A 98 6.31 -9.80 -6.43
CA ASP A 98 6.18 -8.86 -7.52
C ASP A 98 5.02 -7.91 -7.16
N VAL A 99 5.40 -6.76 -6.60
CA VAL A 99 4.61 -5.50 -6.58
C VAL A 99 4.18 -5.05 -7.99
N HIS A 100 4.59 -5.78 -9.02
CA HIS A 100 4.28 -5.59 -10.43
C HIS A 100 2.80 -5.81 -10.80
N PHE A 101 1.94 -6.33 -9.91
CA PHE A 101 0.55 -6.66 -10.28
C PHE A 101 -0.37 -5.44 -10.39
N LEU A 102 -0.05 -4.30 -9.73
CA LEU A 102 -0.84 -3.07 -9.82
C LEU A 102 -0.25 -2.03 -10.80
N GLU A 103 0.99 -2.21 -11.25
CA GLU A 103 1.65 -1.28 -12.19
C GLU A 103 1.23 -1.47 -13.67
N LYS A 104 0.25 -2.35 -13.94
CA LYS A 104 -0.23 -2.68 -15.30
C LYS A 104 -1.64 -2.18 -15.64
N MET A 105 -2.25 -1.32 -14.81
CA MET A 105 -3.52 -0.66 -15.17
C MET A 105 -3.28 0.78 -15.60
#